data_AF-A0AAU8YNQ1-F1
#
_entry.id   AF-A0AAU8YNQ1-F1
#
_cell.length_a   1.000
_cell.length_b   1.000
_cell.length_c   1.000
_cell.angle_alpha   90.00
_cell.angle_beta   90.00
_cell.angle_gamma   90.00
#
_symmetry.space_group_name_H-M   'P 1'
#
loop_
_entity.id
_entity.type
_entity.pdbx_description
1 polymer ?
#
loop_
_entity_poly.entity_id
_entity_poly.type
_entity_poly.pdbx_seq_one_letter_code
_entity_poly.pdbx_strand_id
1 'polypeptide(L)'
;MTAQAPLPHLSTGTHYESLAARFRPIFARIAESSVARERNRTLPHEPIQWLKEAGFGAVRVPVEQGGAGASLPQLFQLLIELAEADSNVPQALRGHFAFVEDRLNAHASTPQDVWFKRFVDGDLVGCAWTEVGAVKIGDVSTRVSRQGDQWVVNGTKYYSTGSLFSDWIDLFARRDDTGGDVIAAIRTRQPGITQSDDWDGFGQRTTGSGTSVFENAVVEEENIIDFATRFKYQTAFYQLVLLAVIVGSGRAAVRDFSQETSKRTRVFSHGNGAAVSEDPQVLQVIGKASALIYAAEAGTLRASEAAQQAYLARFGNDENAERKANIAAELESAQAQVAAIEWVLRATSDLFNTLGASGTSTTKQLDRHWRNARTAASHNPVIYKERIIGDWHVNGSEPPYVWQIGGGAKQS
;
A
#
# COMPACT_ATOMS: atom_id res chain seq x y z
N MET A 1 -34.98 23.70 -14.63
CA MET A 1 -34.53 22.36 -14.24
C MET A 1 -33.35 22.01 -15.12
N THR A 2 -32.13 22.34 -14.68
CA THR A 2 -30.90 21.87 -15.33
C THR A 2 -30.85 20.35 -15.16
N ALA A 3 -30.81 19.61 -16.27
CA ALA A 3 -30.61 18.18 -16.24
C ALA A 3 -29.31 17.90 -15.46
N GLN A 4 -29.40 17.12 -14.38
CA GLN A 4 -28.22 16.59 -13.70
C GLN A 4 -27.37 15.89 -14.76
N ALA A 5 -26.11 16.32 -14.92
CA ALA A 5 -25.17 15.59 -15.75
C ALA A 5 -25.18 14.11 -15.29
N PRO A 6 -25.19 13.14 -16.22
CA PRO A 6 -25.19 11.73 -15.84
C PRO A 6 -23.98 11.46 -14.92
N LEU A 7 -24.23 10.73 -13.83
CA LEU A 7 -23.17 10.37 -12.90
C LEU A 7 -22.05 9.65 -13.67
N PRO A 8 -20.78 9.99 -13.41
CA PRO A 8 -19.67 9.27 -14.01
C PRO A 8 -19.75 7.77 -13.69
N HIS A 9 -19.27 6.92 -14.59
CA HIS A 9 -19.20 5.48 -14.36
C HIS A 9 -18.31 5.21 -13.13
N LEU A 10 -18.86 4.56 -12.11
CA LEU A 10 -18.21 4.34 -10.83
C LEU A 10 -17.66 2.92 -10.69
N SER A 11 -16.58 2.79 -9.96
CA SER A 11 -15.99 1.50 -9.63
C SER A 11 -16.66 0.92 -8.38
N THR A 12 -17.79 0.25 -8.61
CA THR A 12 -18.67 -0.29 -7.57
C THR A 12 -18.50 -1.79 -7.35
N GLY A 13 -17.81 -2.50 -8.24
CA GLY A 13 -17.54 -3.92 -8.13
C GLY A 13 -17.71 -4.69 -9.43
N THR A 14 -17.10 -5.87 -9.47
CA THR A 14 -17.26 -6.87 -10.52
C THR A 14 -17.42 -8.28 -9.94
N HIS A 15 -17.44 -9.34 -10.74
CA HIS A 15 -17.42 -10.70 -10.23
C HIS A 15 -16.02 -11.08 -9.72
N TYR A 16 -15.83 -11.13 -8.39
CA TYR A 16 -14.51 -11.26 -7.77
C TYR A 16 -13.74 -12.50 -8.25
N GLU A 17 -14.36 -13.68 -8.26
CA GLU A 17 -13.65 -14.91 -8.63
C GLU A 17 -13.18 -14.88 -10.10
N SER A 18 -13.92 -14.24 -11.00
CA SER A 18 -13.49 -14.07 -12.39
C SER A 18 -12.31 -13.10 -12.48
N LEU A 19 -12.34 -12.03 -11.69
CA LEU A 19 -11.25 -11.06 -11.59
C LEU A 19 -9.98 -11.71 -11.01
N ALA A 20 -10.10 -12.42 -9.89
CA ALA A 20 -9.00 -13.09 -9.22
C ALA A 20 -8.40 -14.22 -10.07
N ALA A 21 -9.22 -14.98 -10.80
CA ALA A 21 -8.75 -16.04 -11.71
C ALA A 21 -7.78 -15.51 -12.79
N ARG A 22 -7.93 -14.25 -13.22
CA ARG A 22 -6.99 -13.59 -14.16
C ARG A 22 -5.59 -13.42 -13.56
N PHE A 23 -5.49 -13.14 -12.25
CA PHE A 23 -4.23 -12.75 -11.61
C PHE A 23 -3.56 -13.87 -10.78
N ARG A 24 -4.32 -14.84 -10.27
CA ARG A 24 -3.79 -15.95 -9.46
C ARG A 24 -2.63 -16.72 -10.14
N PRO A 25 -2.65 -17.03 -11.45
CA PRO A 25 -1.50 -17.65 -12.11
C PRO A 25 -0.24 -16.79 -12.08
N ILE A 26 -0.39 -15.46 -12.15
CA ILE A 26 0.72 -14.50 -12.07
C ILE A 26 1.23 -14.44 -10.63
N PHE A 27 0.33 -14.39 -9.64
CA PHE A 27 0.71 -14.42 -8.22
C PHE A 27 1.47 -15.71 -7.87
N ALA A 28 1.04 -16.86 -8.38
CA ALA A 28 1.76 -18.13 -8.21
C ALA A 28 3.18 -18.05 -8.80
N ARG A 29 3.33 -17.53 -10.02
CA ARG A 29 4.65 -17.31 -10.66
C ARG A 29 5.54 -16.35 -9.87
N ILE A 30 4.96 -15.30 -9.28
CA ILE A 30 5.67 -14.35 -8.39
C ILE A 30 6.17 -15.08 -7.14
N ALA A 31 5.34 -15.95 -6.55
CA ALA A 31 5.65 -16.68 -5.33
C ALA A 31 6.84 -17.65 -5.50
N GLU A 32 6.97 -18.31 -6.66
CA GLU A 32 8.05 -19.26 -6.98
C GLU A 32 9.46 -18.68 -6.78
N SER A 33 9.62 -17.38 -7.01
CA SER A 33 10.91 -16.69 -6.97
C SER A 33 11.07 -15.72 -5.79
N SER A 34 10.06 -15.61 -4.91
CA SER A 34 10.05 -14.66 -3.78
C SER A 34 11.20 -14.89 -2.80
N VAL A 35 11.50 -16.14 -2.44
CA VAL A 35 12.60 -16.50 -1.53
C VAL A 35 13.95 -16.15 -2.14
N ALA A 36 14.14 -16.41 -3.44
CA ALA A 36 15.38 -16.08 -4.13
C ALA A 36 15.60 -14.56 -4.19
N ARG A 37 14.54 -13.79 -4.50
CA ARG A 37 14.59 -12.32 -4.48
C ARG A 37 14.91 -11.78 -3.09
N GLU A 38 14.28 -12.29 -2.04
CA GLU A 38 14.55 -11.89 -0.66
C GLU A 38 16.02 -12.13 -0.28
N ARG A 39 16.54 -13.32 -0.58
CA ARG A 39 17.92 -13.70 -0.25
C ARG A 39 18.94 -12.84 -0.99
N ASN A 40 18.71 -12.62 -2.29
CA ASN A 40 19.66 -11.95 -3.18
C ASN A 40 19.43 -10.43 -3.28
N ARG A 41 18.40 -9.89 -2.58
CA ARG A 41 17.91 -8.50 -2.72
C ARG A 41 17.67 -8.13 -4.20
N THR A 42 16.99 -8.98 -4.94
CA THR A 42 16.65 -8.72 -6.35
C THR A 42 15.33 -7.98 -6.45
N LEU A 43 15.35 -6.76 -7.01
CA LEU A 43 14.14 -5.95 -7.19
C LEU A 43 13.11 -6.63 -8.12
N PRO A 44 11.80 -6.50 -7.85
CA PRO A 44 10.74 -7.23 -8.54
C PRO A 44 10.36 -6.60 -9.91
N HIS A 45 11.33 -6.23 -10.74
CA HIS A 45 11.05 -5.65 -12.07
C HIS A 45 10.21 -6.59 -12.95
N GLU A 46 10.55 -7.87 -13.02
CA GLU A 46 9.78 -8.87 -13.79
C GLU A 46 8.36 -9.08 -13.23
N PRO A 47 8.16 -9.34 -11.91
CA PRO A 47 6.83 -9.34 -11.30
C PRO A 47 5.98 -8.11 -11.63
N ILE A 48 6.55 -6.91 -11.53
CA ILE A 48 5.82 -5.68 -11.85
C ILE A 48 5.44 -5.65 -13.33
N GLN A 49 6.36 -6.03 -14.23
CA GLN A 49 6.08 -6.09 -15.66
C GLN A 49 4.95 -7.08 -16.00
N TRP A 50 4.92 -8.27 -15.39
CA TRP A 50 3.82 -9.23 -15.59
C TRP A 50 2.47 -8.65 -15.15
N LEU A 51 2.46 -7.89 -14.05
CA LEU A 51 1.25 -7.22 -13.56
C LEU A 51 0.80 -6.09 -14.49
N LYS A 52 1.74 -5.30 -15.06
CA LYS A 52 1.45 -4.27 -16.07
C LYS A 52 0.80 -4.88 -17.31
N GLU A 53 1.43 -5.90 -17.88
CA GLU A 53 0.93 -6.62 -19.08
C GLU A 53 -0.45 -7.25 -18.84
N ALA A 54 -0.68 -7.72 -17.62
CA ALA A 54 -1.96 -8.29 -17.22
C ALA A 54 -3.02 -7.23 -16.87
N GLY A 55 -2.73 -5.93 -16.97
CA GLY A 55 -3.68 -4.85 -16.67
C GLY A 55 -4.03 -4.73 -15.18
N PHE A 56 -3.16 -5.18 -14.26
CA PHE A 56 -3.40 -5.11 -12.82
C PHE A 56 -3.48 -3.67 -12.31
N GLY A 57 -2.77 -2.73 -12.93
CA GLY A 57 -2.84 -1.32 -12.56
C GLY A 57 -4.21 -0.66 -12.82
N ALA A 58 -5.00 -1.21 -13.74
CA ALA A 58 -6.31 -0.68 -14.11
C ALA A 58 -7.48 -1.39 -13.42
N VAL A 59 -7.26 -2.22 -12.40
CA VAL A 59 -8.35 -3.01 -11.78
C VAL A 59 -9.46 -2.14 -11.20
N ARG A 60 -9.13 -0.95 -10.70
CA ARG A 60 -10.08 0.03 -10.17
C ARG A 60 -10.63 0.98 -11.24
N VAL A 61 -10.11 1.02 -12.46
CA VAL A 61 -10.68 1.86 -13.52
C VAL A 61 -12.04 1.28 -13.95
N PRO A 62 -13.10 2.10 -14.14
CA PRO A 62 -14.43 1.62 -14.56
C PRO A 62 -14.38 0.79 -15.85
N VAL A 63 -15.32 -0.14 -16.00
CA VAL A 63 -15.36 -1.06 -17.16
C VAL A 63 -15.52 -0.30 -18.47
N GLU A 64 -16.35 0.74 -18.46
CA GLU A 64 -16.62 1.61 -19.61
C GLU A 64 -15.41 2.44 -20.03
N GLN A 65 -14.45 2.61 -19.11
CA GLN A 65 -13.17 3.28 -19.33
C GLN A 65 -12.04 2.27 -19.65
N GLY A 66 -12.36 0.99 -19.84
CA GLY A 66 -11.41 -0.07 -20.23
C GLY A 66 -10.76 -0.82 -19.07
N GLY A 67 -11.12 -0.52 -17.82
CA GLY A 67 -10.62 -1.22 -16.64
C GLY A 67 -11.47 -2.40 -16.20
N ALA A 68 -11.30 -2.85 -14.95
CA ALA A 68 -12.06 -3.98 -14.40
C ALA A 68 -13.24 -3.58 -13.49
N GLY A 69 -13.35 -2.31 -13.10
CA GLY A 69 -14.42 -1.78 -12.25
C GLY A 69 -14.49 -2.39 -10.84
N ALA A 70 -13.39 -3.00 -10.36
CA ALA A 70 -13.35 -3.64 -9.04
C ALA A 70 -13.73 -2.65 -7.94
N SER A 71 -14.35 -3.09 -6.85
CA SER A 71 -14.55 -2.25 -5.65
C SER A 71 -13.27 -2.16 -4.83
N LEU A 72 -13.20 -1.24 -3.84
CA LEU A 72 -12.09 -1.21 -2.90
C LEU A 72 -11.91 -2.55 -2.13
N PRO A 73 -12.97 -3.18 -1.59
CA PRO A 73 -12.85 -4.53 -1.02
C PRO A 73 -12.23 -5.56 -1.95
N GLN A 74 -12.60 -5.55 -3.23
CA GLN A 74 -12.04 -6.47 -4.23
C GLN A 74 -10.57 -6.16 -4.54
N LEU A 75 -10.20 -4.87 -4.63
CA LEU A 75 -8.80 -4.47 -4.73
C LEU A 75 -7.99 -4.99 -3.53
N PHE A 76 -8.46 -4.75 -2.30
CA PHE A 76 -7.71 -5.14 -1.12
C PHE A 76 -7.63 -6.67 -0.94
N GLN A 77 -8.64 -7.42 -1.38
CA GLN A 77 -8.57 -8.87 -1.44
C GLN A 77 -7.49 -9.34 -2.44
N LEU A 78 -7.39 -8.73 -3.62
CA LEU A 78 -6.30 -9.00 -4.58
C LEU A 78 -4.92 -8.60 -4.04
N LEU A 79 -4.81 -7.46 -3.35
CA LEU A 79 -3.55 -7.01 -2.75
C LEU A 79 -3.08 -7.93 -1.62
N ILE A 80 -4.01 -8.51 -0.85
CA ILE A 80 -3.71 -9.54 0.16
C ILE A 80 -3.19 -10.81 -0.52
N GLU A 81 -3.86 -11.29 -1.58
CA GLU A 81 -3.39 -12.46 -2.35
C GLU A 81 -2.00 -12.21 -2.99
N LEU A 82 -1.77 -11.00 -3.52
CA LEU A 82 -0.47 -10.60 -4.06
C LEU A 82 0.61 -10.49 -2.97
N ALA A 83 0.27 -9.98 -1.79
CA ALA A 83 1.18 -9.90 -0.65
C ALA A 83 1.54 -11.30 -0.12
N GLU A 84 0.63 -12.28 -0.25
CA GLU A 84 0.92 -13.69 0.08
C GLU A 84 1.95 -14.32 -0.89
N ALA A 85 2.01 -13.82 -2.13
CA ALA A 85 3.02 -14.22 -3.09
C ALA A 85 4.37 -13.51 -2.84
N ASP A 86 4.35 -12.18 -2.68
CA ASP A 86 5.51 -11.36 -2.31
C ASP A 86 5.05 -10.01 -1.74
N SER A 87 5.27 -9.81 -0.43
CA SER A 87 4.84 -8.62 0.31
C SER A 87 5.47 -7.31 -0.18
N ASN A 88 6.60 -7.36 -0.89
CA ASN A 88 7.25 -6.16 -1.43
C ASN A 88 6.46 -5.55 -2.60
N VAL A 89 5.82 -6.40 -3.40
CA VAL A 89 5.16 -6.00 -4.66
C VAL A 89 3.93 -5.09 -4.42
N PRO A 90 2.96 -5.42 -3.54
CA PRO A 90 1.84 -4.52 -3.30
C PRO A 90 2.26 -3.25 -2.56
N GLN A 91 3.33 -3.28 -1.75
CA GLN A 91 3.90 -2.05 -1.19
C GLN A 91 4.53 -1.16 -2.27
N ALA A 92 5.23 -1.75 -3.25
CA ALA A 92 5.76 -1.00 -4.40
C ALA A 92 4.63 -0.36 -5.24
N LEU A 93 3.47 -1.01 -5.36
CA LEU A 93 2.29 -0.48 -6.06
C LEU A 93 1.43 0.47 -5.22
N ARG A 94 1.82 0.78 -3.98
CA ARG A 94 1.05 1.63 -3.06
C ARG A 94 0.79 3.02 -3.62
N GLY A 95 1.83 3.67 -4.17
CA GLY A 95 1.70 4.98 -4.80
C GLY A 95 0.77 4.94 -6.01
N HIS A 96 0.85 3.86 -6.78
CA HIS A 96 0.06 3.69 -8.00
C HIS A 96 -1.42 3.67 -7.69
N PHE A 97 -1.86 2.78 -6.81
CA PHE A 97 -3.29 2.68 -6.51
C PHE A 97 -3.82 3.92 -5.78
N ALA A 98 -3.00 4.61 -4.99
CA ALA A 98 -3.41 5.89 -4.39
C ALA A 98 -3.64 6.96 -5.46
N PHE A 99 -2.78 7.02 -6.47
CA PHE A 99 -2.95 7.94 -7.59
C PHE A 99 -4.14 7.54 -8.48
N VAL A 100 -4.39 6.24 -8.69
CA VAL A 100 -5.61 5.76 -9.37
C VAL A 100 -6.86 6.22 -8.62
N GLU A 101 -6.95 6.01 -7.30
CA GLU A 101 -8.09 6.49 -6.51
C GLU A 101 -8.24 8.01 -6.55
N ASP A 102 -7.13 8.75 -6.51
CA ASP A 102 -7.15 10.20 -6.64
C ASP A 102 -7.79 10.65 -7.96
N ARG A 103 -7.41 10.04 -9.09
CA ARG A 103 -8.04 10.33 -10.39
C ARG A 103 -9.50 9.89 -10.41
N LEU A 104 -9.85 8.75 -9.83
CA LEU A 104 -11.25 8.30 -9.76
C LEU A 104 -12.13 9.30 -8.99
N ASN A 105 -11.66 9.87 -7.88
CA ASN A 105 -12.40 10.87 -7.11
C ASN A 105 -12.44 12.24 -7.82
N ALA A 106 -11.35 12.64 -8.49
CA ALA A 106 -11.30 13.87 -9.28
C ALA A 106 -12.30 13.85 -10.45
N HIS A 107 -12.68 12.65 -10.92
CA HIS A 107 -13.68 12.48 -11.96
C HIS A 107 -15.08 13.00 -11.60
N ALA A 108 -15.35 13.27 -10.31
CA ALA A 108 -16.56 13.94 -9.87
C ALA A 108 -16.67 15.39 -10.39
N SER A 109 -15.54 16.04 -10.69
CA SER A 109 -15.50 17.46 -11.10
C SER A 109 -14.74 17.71 -12.39
N THR A 110 -13.82 16.83 -12.77
CA THR A 110 -12.91 17.05 -13.91
C THR A 110 -12.77 15.77 -14.73
N PRO A 111 -12.89 15.78 -16.07
CA PRO A 111 -12.62 14.61 -16.90
C PRO A 111 -11.23 14.02 -16.64
N GLN A 112 -11.11 12.69 -16.60
CA GLN A 112 -9.85 11.98 -16.29
C GLN A 112 -9.48 10.95 -17.36
N ASP A 113 -10.06 11.06 -18.57
CA ASP A 113 -9.92 10.06 -19.64
C ASP A 113 -8.46 9.80 -20.02
N VAL A 114 -7.61 10.83 -19.98
CA VAL A 114 -6.17 10.71 -20.23
C VAL A 114 -5.51 9.77 -19.22
N TRP A 115 -5.80 9.94 -17.93
CA TRP A 115 -5.22 9.11 -16.87
C TRP A 115 -5.80 7.69 -16.87
N PHE A 116 -7.11 7.55 -17.08
CA PHE A 116 -7.72 6.22 -17.20
C PHE A 116 -7.13 5.44 -18.37
N LYS A 117 -6.96 6.09 -19.53
CA LYS A 117 -6.27 5.50 -20.67
C LYS A 117 -4.84 5.07 -20.32
N ARG A 118 -4.07 5.92 -19.63
CA ARG A 118 -2.71 5.57 -19.19
C ARG A 118 -2.67 4.33 -18.33
N PHE A 119 -3.54 4.21 -17.33
CA PHE A 119 -3.58 3.03 -16.47
C PHE A 119 -3.96 1.77 -17.25
N VAL A 120 -4.91 1.88 -18.19
CA VAL A 120 -5.33 0.78 -19.07
C VAL A 120 -4.21 0.36 -20.03
N ASP A 121 -3.45 1.32 -20.57
CA ASP A 121 -2.28 1.08 -21.41
C ASP A 121 -1.07 0.54 -20.61
N GLY A 122 -1.17 0.53 -19.27
CA GLY A 122 -0.22 -0.09 -18.37
C GLY A 122 0.73 0.86 -17.65
N ASP A 123 0.60 2.18 -17.79
CA ASP A 123 1.41 3.15 -17.03
C ASP A 123 1.18 2.97 -15.52
N LEU A 124 2.28 2.90 -14.75
CA LEU A 124 2.26 2.90 -13.29
C LEU A 124 2.76 4.23 -12.72
N VAL A 125 2.40 4.49 -11.46
CA VAL A 125 2.76 5.72 -10.74
C VAL A 125 3.43 5.36 -9.41
N GLY A 126 4.67 5.79 -9.19
CA GLY A 126 5.38 5.64 -7.91
C GLY A 126 5.10 6.83 -6.99
N CYS A 127 5.52 6.78 -5.73
CA CYS A 127 5.41 7.94 -4.83
C CYS A 127 6.74 8.65 -4.62
N ALA A 128 6.69 9.94 -4.33
CA ALA A 128 7.82 10.73 -3.82
C ALA A 128 7.30 11.82 -2.87
N TRP A 129 7.12 11.49 -1.59
CA TRP A 129 6.40 12.37 -0.65
C TRP A 129 7.32 12.97 0.41
N THR A 130 8.06 12.11 1.10
CA THR A 130 8.80 12.47 2.31
C THR A 130 10.23 12.89 2.00
N GLU A 131 10.64 13.98 2.64
CA GLU A 131 12.00 14.50 2.63
C GLU A 131 12.73 14.02 3.89
N VAL A 132 14.01 13.72 3.77
CA VAL A 132 14.88 13.38 4.91
C VAL A 132 15.88 14.52 5.08
N GLY A 133 16.02 15.03 6.31
CA GLY A 133 16.90 16.15 6.63
C GLY A 133 16.26 17.17 7.57
N ALA A 134 16.90 18.34 7.70
CA ALA A 134 16.48 19.41 8.60
C ALA A 134 15.30 20.25 8.08
N VAL A 135 14.28 19.61 7.51
CA VAL A 135 13.04 20.27 7.07
C VAL A 135 12.10 20.35 8.28
N LYS A 136 11.58 21.55 8.58
CA LYS A 136 10.64 21.75 9.70
C LYS A 136 9.34 20.99 9.44
N ILE A 137 8.66 20.54 10.50
CA ILE A 137 7.32 19.94 10.37
C ILE A 137 6.40 20.90 9.60
N GLY A 138 5.81 20.42 8.50
CA GLY A 138 4.88 21.18 7.66
C GLY A 138 5.55 22.06 6.59
N ASP A 139 6.88 22.15 6.58
CA ASP A 139 7.62 22.72 5.45
C ASP A 139 7.94 21.63 4.43
N VAL A 140 7.97 22.03 3.16
CA VAL A 140 8.34 21.18 2.03
C VAL A 140 9.50 21.90 1.41
N SER A 141 10.64 21.25 1.17
CA SER A 141 11.82 21.83 0.49
C SER A 141 11.76 21.64 -1.02
N THR A 142 11.07 20.61 -1.50
CA THR A 142 10.84 20.37 -2.93
C THR A 142 9.92 21.45 -3.51
N ARG A 143 10.39 22.16 -4.53
CA ARG A 143 9.67 23.26 -5.19
C ARG A 143 9.26 22.93 -6.61
N VAL A 144 8.09 23.45 -6.97
CA VAL A 144 7.62 23.60 -8.36
C VAL A 144 7.68 25.10 -8.68
N SER A 145 8.46 25.47 -9.69
CA SER A 145 8.67 26.88 -10.08
C SER A 145 8.74 27.06 -11.58
N ARG A 146 8.54 28.30 -12.06
CA ARG A 146 8.71 28.62 -13.49
C ARG A 146 10.17 28.86 -13.82
N GLN A 147 10.64 28.25 -14.90
CA GLN A 147 11.91 28.55 -15.54
C GLN A 147 11.65 28.87 -17.01
N GLY A 148 11.58 30.16 -17.34
CA GLY A 148 11.09 30.61 -18.64
C GLY A 148 9.63 30.20 -18.84
N ASP A 149 9.35 29.47 -19.92
CA ASP A 149 8.00 29.03 -20.28
C ASP A 149 7.63 27.65 -19.69
N GLN A 150 8.54 27.00 -18.95
CA GLN A 150 8.33 25.66 -18.40
C GLN A 150 8.17 25.69 -16.88
N TRP A 151 7.40 24.73 -16.35
CA TRP A 151 7.42 24.39 -14.94
C TRP A 151 8.50 23.35 -14.68
N VAL A 152 9.30 23.59 -13.65
CA VAL A 152 10.37 22.70 -13.24
C VAL A 152 10.27 22.36 -11.76
N VAL A 153 10.82 21.22 -11.42
CA VAL A 153 10.86 20.67 -10.07
C VAL A 153 12.29 20.53 -9.60
N ASN A 154 12.53 21.01 -8.39
CA ASN A 154 13.82 20.89 -7.70
C ASN A 154 13.61 20.38 -6.27
N GLY A 155 14.33 19.32 -5.88
CA GLY A 155 14.28 18.78 -4.53
C GLY A 155 14.75 17.32 -4.43
N THR A 156 14.76 16.79 -3.22
CA THR A 156 15.19 15.41 -2.94
C THR A 156 14.20 14.73 -2.00
N LYS A 157 13.72 13.55 -2.39
CA LYS A 157 12.83 12.69 -1.60
C LYS A 157 13.54 11.39 -1.26
N TYR A 158 13.34 10.84 -0.06
CA TYR A 158 13.98 9.57 0.34
C TYR A 158 13.03 8.39 0.23
N TYR A 159 11.78 8.50 0.74
CA TYR A 159 10.83 7.38 0.70
C TYR A 159 10.07 7.32 -0.63
N SER A 160 10.78 7.08 -1.74
CA SER A 160 10.21 7.13 -3.09
C SER A 160 9.64 5.78 -3.56
N THR A 161 8.89 5.11 -2.66
CA THR A 161 8.43 3.73 -2.82
C THR A 161 7.78 3.46 -4.17
N GLY A 162 8.27 2.42 -4.85
CA GLY A 162 7.77 1.97 -6.14
C GLY A 162 8.23 2.78 -7.34
N SER A 163 8.84 3.96 -7.15
CA SER A 163 9.15 4.87 -8.25
C SER A 163 10.20 4.32 -9.23
N LEU A 164 11.06 3.39 -8.81
CA LEU A 164 11.98 2.66 -9.69
C LEU A 164 11.28 1.77 -10.72
N PHE A 165 10.00 1.42 -10.49
CA PHE A 165 9.23 0.53 -11.36
C PHE A 165 8.18 1.25 -12.19
N SER A 166 8.03 2.56 -11.98
CA SER A 166 6.88 3.34 -12.46
C SER A 166 7.25 4.26 -13.61
N ASP A 167 6.28 4.50 -14.49
CA ASP A 167 6.40 5.40 -15.63
C ASP A 167 6.23 6.86 -15.22
N TRP A 168 5.50 7.08 -14.12
CA TRP A 168 5.25 8.38 -13.49
C TRP A 168 5.56 8.38 -11.99
N ILE A 169 5.69 9.57 -11.42
CA ILE A 169 5.89 9.83 -9.99
C ILE A 169 4.78 10.77 -9.50
N ASP A 170 4.08 10.37 -8.45
CA ASP A 170 3.22 11.19 -7.60
C ASP A 170 4.12 11.93 -6.59
N LEU A 171 4.53 13.16 -6.94
CA LEU A 171 5.46 13.97 -6.16
C LEU A 171 4.72 15.06 -5.37
N PHE A 172 4.82 15.01 -4.04
CA PHE A 172 4.36 16.11 -3.18
C PHE A 172 5.39 17.24 -3.14
N ALA A 173 4.98 18.44 -3.55
CA ALA A 173 5.83 19.62 -3.64
C ALA A 173 5.06 20.89 -3.27
N ARG A 174 5.77 22.01 -3.13
CA ARG A 174 5.17 23.34 -2.95
C ARG A 174 5.46 24.23 -4.14
N ARG A 175 4.45 24.96 -4.61
CA ARG A 175 4.61 25.97 -5.66
C ARG A 175 5.25 27.23 -5.09
N ASP A 176 6.24 27.77 -5.79
CA ASP A 176 6.91 29.02 -5.37
C ASP A 176 6.05 30.27 -5.62
N ASP A 177 5.22 30.26 -6.66
CA ASP A 177 4.43 31.42 -7.07
C ASP A 177 3.17 31.62 -6.22
N THR A 178 2.54 30.54 -5.77
CA THR A 178 1.32 30.60 -4.95
C THR A 178 1.55 30.23 -3.48
N GLY A 179 2.67 29.57 -3.16
CA GLY A 179 2.90 28.95 -1.86
C GLY A 179 2.02 27.71 -1.59
N GLY A 180 1.19 27.29 -2.55
CA GLY A 180 0.27 26.16 -2.42
C GLY A 180 0.97 24.81 -2.54
N ASP A 181 0.49 23.83 -1.77
CA ASP A 181 0.94 22.44 -1.88
C ASP A 181 0.27 21.76 -3.09
N VAL A 182 1.05 20.95 -3.81
CA VAL A 182 0.62 20.28 -5.04
C VAL A 182 1.11 18.83 -5.09
N ILE A 183 0.42 18.03 -5.88
CA ILE A 183 0.96 16.81 -6.46
C ILE A 183 1.39 17.12 -7.89
N ALA A 184 2.69 17.01 -8.16
CA ALA A 184 3.24 17.02 -9.50
C ALA A 184 3.32 15.57 -10.02
N ALA A 185 2.55 15.25 -11.06
CA ALA A 185 2.65 13.97 -11.74
C ALA A 185 3.75 14.04 -12.81
N ILE A 186 4.91 13.45 -12.52
CA ILE A 186 6.12 13.64 -13.32
C ILE A 186 6.54 12.35 -14.01
N ARG A 187 6.91 12.39 -15.29
CA ARG A 187 7.47 11.22 -15.98
C ARG A 187 8.79 10.82 -15.31
N THR A 188 8.91 9.55 -14.93
CA THR A 188 10.11 9.04 -14.22
C THR A 188 11.37 9.09 -15.08
N ARG A 189 11.24 8.82 -16.38
CA ARG A 189 12.38 8.70 -17.32
C ARG A 189 12.53 9.98 -18.15
N GLN A 190 13.06 11.03 -17.53
CA GLN A 190 13.41 12.28 -18.20
C GLN A 190 14.70 12.89 -17.62
N PRO A 191 15.34 13.85 -18.32
CA PRO A 191 16.46 14.60 -17.77
C PRO A 191 16.09 15.28 -16.44
N GLY A 192 17.06 15.36 -15.53
CA GLY A 192 16.86 15.99 -14.23
C GLY A 192 16.25 15.09 -13.15
N ILE A 193 16.01 13.80 -13.43
CA ILE A 193 15.56 12.84 -12.40
C ILE A 193 16.62 11.75 -12.23
N THR A 194 17.07 11.57 -10.98
CA THR A 194 17.94 10.47 -10.57
C THR A 194 17.26 9.67 -9.46
N GLN A 195 17.21 8.35 -9.60
CA GLN A 195 16.64 7.46 -8.59
C GLN A 195 17.68 6.45 -8.10
N SER A 196 17.69 6.21 -6.79
CA SER A 196 18.63 5.34 -6.11
C SER A 196 17.90 4.16 -5.45
N ASP A 197 18.53 2.98 -5.50
CA ASP A 197 18.10 1.81 -4.72
C ASP A 197 18.91 1.71 -3.41
N ASP A 198 18.77 2.75 -2.57
CA ASP A 198 19.52 2.95 -1.31
C ASP A 198 18.68 2.68 -0.05
N TRP A 199 17.48 2.09 -0.19
CA TRP A 199 16.69 1.62 0.95
C TRP A 199 17.39 0.46 1.69
N ASP A 200 17.58 0.63 3.00
CA ASP A 200 18.37 -0.22 3.88
C ASP A 200 17.57 -0.90 5.01
N GLY A 201 16.23 -0.94 4.90
CA GLY A 201 15.37 -1.62 5.87
C GLY A 201 15.63 -3.12 5.99
N PHE A 202 15.44 -3.69 7.19
CA PHE A 202 15.65 -5.12 7.46
C PHE A 202 14.57 -6.04 6.86
N GLY A 203 13.41 -5.48 6.53
CA GLY A 203 12.29 -6.13 5.84
C GLY A 203 11.77 -5.20 4.75
N GLN A 204 10.84 -5.70 3.93
CA GLN A 204 10.33 -4.97 2.76
C GLN A 204 11.49 -4.43 1.91
N ARG A 205 12.48 -5.29 1.64
CA ARG A 205 13.81 -4.93 1.15
C ARG A 205 13.86 -4.56 -0.33
N THR A 206 12.81 -4.90 -1.08
CA THR A 206 12.78 -4.80 -2.54
C THR A 206 11.61 -3.94 -3.06
N THR A 207 11.09 -3.05 -2.21
CA THR A 207 9.98 -2.13 -2.53
C THR A 207 10.37 -0.94 -3.41
N GLY A 208 11.67 -0.74 -3.65
CA GLY A 208 12.18 0.45 -4.35
C GLY A 208 11.89 1.74 -3.60
N SER A 209 12.09 1.75 -2.28
CA SER A 209 11.79 2.87 -1.36
C SER A 209 12.94 3.86 -1.17
N GLY A 210 13.87 3.93 -2.12
CA GLY A 210 15.06 4.77 -2.03
C GLY A 210 14.88 6.18 -2.58
N THR A 211 15.99 6.91 -2.66
CA THR A 211 16.05 8.33 -2.97
C THR A 211 15.63 8.65 -4.40
N SER A 212 14.86 9.74 -4.59
CA SER A 212 14.66 10.41 -5.88
C SER A 212 15.12 11.87 -5.77
N VAL A 213 16.02 12.27 -6.67
CA VAL A 213 16.55 13.63 -6.81
C VAL A 213 15.99 14.25 -8.08
N PHE A 214 15.49 15.49 -7.95
CA PHE A 214 14.92 16.29 -9.02
C PHE A 214 15.77 17.56 -9.19
N GLU A 215 16.35 17.74 -10.38
CA GLU A 215 17.18 18.87 -10.77
C GLU A 215 16.65 19.45 -12.09
N ASN A 216 15.86 20.52 -11.98
CA ASN A 216 15.13 21.13 -13.08
C ASN A 216 14.29 20.11 -13.89
N ALA A 217 13.70 19.14 -13.19
CA ALA A 217 12.84 18.13 -13.83
C ALA A 217 11.56 18.80 -14.33
N VAL A 218 11.25 18.65 -15.62
CA VAL A 218 10.09 19.32 -16.24
C VAL A 218 8.79 18.67 -15.78
N VAL A 219 7.76 19.48 -15.55
CA VAL A 219 6.39 19.03 -15.31
C VAL A 219 5.43 19.85 -16.17
N GLU A 220 4.46 19.20 -16.79
CA GLU A 220 3.43 19.89 -17.57
C GLU A 220 2.40 20.55 -16.64
N GLU A 221 1.84 21.69 -17.04
CA GLU A 221 0.91 22.46 -16.18
C GLU A 221 -0.35 21.65 -15.83
N GLU A 222 -0.87 20.85 -16.77
CA GLU A 222 -1.99 19.95 -16.51
C GLU A 222 -1.69 18.82 -15.50
N ASN A 223 -0.42 18.54 -15.23
CA ASN A 223 0.04 17.52 -14.30
C ASN A 223 0.37 18.10 -12.91
N ILE A 224 0.16 19.40 -12.70
CA ILE A 224 0.27 20.08 -11.40
C ILE A 224 -1.12 20.10 -10.77
N ILE A 225 -1.36 19.15 -9.87
CA ILE A 225 -2.65 18.92 -9.22
C ILE A 225 -2.64 19.61 -7.86
N ASP A 226 -3.66 20.44 -7.56
CA ASP A 226 -3.83 21.04 -6.24
C ASP A 226 -4.03 19.95 -5.17
N PHE A 227 -3.18 19.94 -4.15
CA PHE A 227 -3.24 18.97 -3.07
C PHE A 227 -4.57 19.00 -2.32
N ALA A 228 -5.21 20.17 -2.19
CA ALA A 228 -6.50 20.32 -1.53
C ALA A 228 -7.64 19.58 -2.25
N THR A 229 -7.44 19.22 -3.52
CA THR A 229 -8.43 18.49 -4.33
C THR A 229 -8.26 16.96 -4.27
N ARG A 230 -7.23 16.46 -3.57
CA ARG A 230 -7.05 15.01 -3.40
C ARG A 230 -8.23 14.38 -2.67
N PHE A 231 -8.40 13.09 -2.91
CA PHE A 231 -9.44 12.29 -2.25
C PHE A 231 -9.31 12.29 -0.71
N LYS A 232 -10.45 12.47 -0.02
CA LYS A 232 -10.51 12.76 1.42
C LYS A 232 -10.09 11.59 2.33
N TYR A 233 -10.26 10.35 1.88
CA TYR A 233 -9.87 9.13 2.61
C TYR A 233 -8.46 8.63 2.24
N GLN A 234 -7.58 9.49 1.71
CA GLN A 234 -6.24 9.11 1.27
C GLN A 234 -5.40 8.45 2.35
N THR A 235 -5.47 8.93 3.58
CA THR A 235 -4.68 8.39 4.68
C THR A 235 -5.13 6.97 4.98
N ALA A 236 -6.45 6.74 5.15
CA ALA A 236 -7.03 5.41 5.29
C ALA A 236 -6.63 4.48 4.15
N PHE A 237 -6.69 4.94 2.89
CA PHE A 237 -6.31 4.14 1.73
C PHE A 237 -4.84 3.69 1.79
N TYR A 238 -3.93 4.62 2.05
CA TYR A 238 -2.51 4.33 2.20
C TYR A 238 -2.22 3.36 3.34
N GLN A 239 -3.00 3.40 4.42
CA GLN A 239 -2.91 2.49 5.56
C GLN A 239 -3.49 1.10 5.23
N LEU A 240 -4.56 1.02 4.43
CA LEU A 240 -5.15 -0.24 3.99
C LEU A 240 -4.21 -1.03 3.07
N VAL A 241 -3.40 -0.37 2.23
CA VAL A 241 -2.38 -1.08 1.42
C VAL A 241 -1.33 -1.72 2.33
N LEU A 242 -0.92 -1.04 3.40
CA LEU A 242 0.01 -1.61 4.40
C LEU A 242 -0.64 -2.75 5.19
N LEU A 243 -1.94 -2.65 5.51
CA LEU A 243 -2.69 -3.77 6.10
C LEU A 243 -2.71 -4.99 5.19
N ALA A 244 -2.95 -4.82 3.88
CA ALA A 244 -2.90 -5.91 2.92
C ALA A 244 -1.51 -6.59 2.87
N VAL A 245 -0.44 -5.78 2.90
CA VAL A 245 0.95 -6.26 3.00
C VAL A 245 1.18 -7.08 4.27
N ILE A 246 0.73 -6.58 5.43
CA ILE A 246 0.90 -7.23 6.73
C ILE A 246 0.11 -8.55 6.76
N VAL A 247 -1.18 -8.53 6.41
CA VAL A 247 -2.05 -9.71 6.39
C VAL A 247 -1.56 -10.76 5.40
N GLY A 248 -1.17 -10.36 4.17
CA GLY A 248 -0.63 -11.28 3.18
C GLY A 248 0.69 -11.92 3.63
N SER A 249 1.56 -11.17 4.33
CA SER A 249 2.76 -11.73 4.96
C SER A 249 2.40 -12.79 6.02
N GLY A 250 1.33 -12.57 6.78
CA GLY A 250 0.79 -13.54 7.73
C GLY A 250 0.25 -14.81 7.06
N ARG A 251 -0.51 -14.67 5.97
CA ARG A 251 -1.00 -15.81 5.16
C ARG A 251 0.16 -16.62 4.60
N ALA A 252 1.17 -15.94 4.04
CA ALA A 252 2.38 -16.58 3.52
C ALA A 252 3.14 -17.32 4.63
N ALA A 253 3.21 -16.76 5.84
CA ALA A 253 3.81 -17.43 6.98
C ALA A 253 3.06 -18.72 7.34
N VAL A 254 1.74 -18.67 7.50
CA VAL A 254 0.94 -19.87 7.82
C VAL A 254 1.14 -20.95 6.75
N ARG A 255 1.10 -20.59 5.47
CA ARG A 255 1.36 -21.50 4.34
C ARG A 255 2.74 -22.13 4.43
N ASP A 256 3.79 -21.32 4.50
CA ASP A 256 5.17 -21.79 4.41
C ASP A 256 5.58 -22.62 5.65
N PHE A 257 5.18 -22.20 6.85
CA PHE A 257 5.42 -22.96 8.07
C PHE A 257 4.65 -24.28 8.08
N SER A 258 3.41 -24.31 7.58
CA SER A 258 2.65 -25.55 7.45
C SER A 258 3.32 -26.53 6.49
N GLN A 259 3.83 -26.05 5.35
CA GLN A 259 4.56 -26.86 4.38
C GLN A 259 5.87 -27.42 4.94
N GLU A 260 6.62 -26.60 5.68
CA GLU A 260 7.87 -27.04 6.33
C GLU A 260 7.60 -28.03 7.48
N THR A 261 6.48 -27.85 8.17
CA THR A 261 6.04 -28.74 9.26
C THR A 261 5.62 -30.11 8.71
N SER A 262 4.85 -30.13 7.63
CA SER A 262 4.37 -31.38 7.00
C SER A 262 5.48 -32.22 6.39
N LYS A 263 6.54 -31.58 5.86
CA LYS A 263 7.71 -32.26 5.28
C LYS A 263 8.71 -32.74 6.33
N ARG A 264 8.57 -32.35 7.60
CA ARG A 264 9.56 -32.62 8.64
C ARG A 264 9.49 -34.07 9.13
N THR A 265 10.58 -34.81 8.92
CA THR A 265 10.72 -36.20 9.38
C THR A 265 11.39 -36.34 10.75
N ARG A 266 12.19 -35.36 11.18
CA ARG A 266 12.88 -35.41 12.48
C ARG A 266 11.94 -35.02 13.62
N VAL A 267 11.67 -35.96 14.52
CA VAL A 267 10.81 -35.80 15.69
C VAL A 267 11.57 -35.37 16.95
N PHE A 268 10.83 -34.98 17.99
CA PHE A 268 11.36 -34.66 19.32
C PHE A 268 11.07 -35.83 20.27
N SER A 269 12.06 -36.25 21.06
CA SER A 269 11.89 -37.37 22.02
C SER A 269 10.85 -37.10 23.10
N HIS A 270 10.51 -35.83 23.32
CA HIS A 270 9.50 -35.37 24.27
C HIS A 270 8.24 -34.82 23.57
N GLY A 271 8.10 -35.07 22.26
CA GLY A 271 6.91 -34.72 21.50
C GLY A 271 5.76 -35.69 21.75
N ASN A 272 4.53 -35.27 21.40
CA ASN A 272 3.30 -36.03 21.63
C ASN A 272 2.82 -36.78 20.36
N GLY A 273 3.46 -36.60 19.21
CA GLY A 273 3.13 -37.25 17.94
C GLY A 273 4.22 -38.19 17.43
N ALA A 274 3.83 -39.18 16.62
CA ALA A 274 4.77 -40.06 15.91
C ALA A 274 5.51 -39.32 14.78
N ALA A 275 4.90 -38.25 14.26
CA ALA A 275 5.50 -37.28 13.36
C ALA A 275 5.21 -35.85 13.85
N VAL A 276 6.03 -34.87 13.45
CA VAL A 276 5.80 -33.45 13.82
C VAL A 276 4.49 -32.92 13.25
N SER A 277 4.09 -33.41 12.08
CA SER A 277 2.80 -33.11 11.44
C SER A 277 1.58 -33.66 12.19
N GLU A 278 1.79 -34.60 13.12
CA GLU A 278 0.72 -35.23 13.91
C GLU A 278 0.78 -34.78 15.38
N ASP A 279 1.76 -33.98 15.76
CA ASP A 279 1.91 -33.52 17.14
C ASP A 279 0.81 -32.49 17.48
N PRO A 280 -0.05 -32.75 18.47
CA PRO A 280 -1.18 -31.88 18.79
C PRO A 280 -0.76 -30.47 19.23
N GLN A 281 0.39 -30.31 19.89
CA GLN A 281 0.87 -28.99 20.31
C GLN A 281 1.42 -28.20 19.14
N VAL A 282 2.07 -28.87 18.17
CA VAL A 282 2.52 -28.24 16.93
C VAL A 282 1.33 -27.81 16.08
N LEU A 283 0.33 -28.67 15.92
CA LEU A 283 -0.91 -28.36 15.22
C LEU A 283 -1.66 -27.19 15.88
N GLN A 284 -1.67 -27.12 17.21
CA GLN A 284 -2.25 -26.00 17.96
C GLN A 284 -1.59 -24.65 17.60
N VAL A 285 -0.27 -24.60 17.43
CA VAL A 285 0.45 -23.38 17.05
C VAL A 285 0.03 -22.91 15.64
N ILE A 286 0.03 -23.82 14.66
CA ILE A 286 -0.43 -23.50 13.29
C ILE A 286 -1.89 -23.04 13.29
N GLY A 287 -2.78 -23.77 13.99
CA GLY A 287 -4.20 -23.43 14.07
C GLY A 287 -4.46 -22.07 14.70
N LYS A 288 -3.76 -21.73 15.78
CA LYS A 288 -3.84 -20.41 16.42
C LYS A 288 -3.35 -19.30 15.49
N ALA A 289 -2.20 -19.49 14.84
CA ALA A 289 -1.68 -18.52 13.87
C ALA A 289 -2.69 -18.29 12.74
N SER A 290 -3.25 -19.37 12.16
CA SER A 290 -4.29 -19.28 11.12
C SER A 290 -5.51 -18.48 11.58
N ALA A 291 -6.01 -18.70 12.80
CA ALA A 291 -7.17 -17.97 13.34
C ALA A 291 -6.88 -16.47 13.54
N LEU A 292 -5.67 -16.13 14.01
CA LEU A 292 -5.23 -14.74 14.17
C LEU A 292 -5.14 -14.01 12.82
N ILE A 293 -4.58 -14.67 11.79
CA ILE A 293 -4.50 -14.11 10.44
C ILE A 293 -5.89 -13.92 9.83
N TYR A 294 -6.78 -14.91 10.01
CA TYR A 294 -8.18 -14.79 9.55
C TYR A 294 -8.88 -13.58 10.16
N ALA A 295 -8.73 -13.34 11.47
CA ALA A 295 -9.33 -12.19 12.13
C ALA A 295 -8.74 -10.85 11.64
N ALA A 296 -7.43 -10.79 11.39
CA ALA A 296 -6.77 -9.62 10.83
C ALA A 296 -7.21 -9.33 9.38
N GLU A 297 -7.40 -10.37 8.56
CA GLU A 297 -7.93 -10.26 7.20
C GLU A 297 -9.37 -9.74 7.20
N ALA A 298 -10.24 -10.32 8.03
CA ALA A 298 -11.63 -9.87 8.18
C ALA A 298 -11.71 -8.38 8.60
N GLY A 299 -10.88 -7.94 9.55
CA GLY A 299 -10.80 -6.54 9.95
C GLY A 299 -10.34 -5.62 8.82
N THR A 300 -9.36 -6.07 8.03
CA THR A 300 -8.84 -5.31 6.87
C THR A 300 -9.89 -5.16 5.77
N LEU A 301 -10.60 -6.24 5.43
CA LEU A 301 -11.66 -6.21 4.42
C LEU A 301 -12.84 -5.35 4.88
N ARG A 302 -13.24 -5.44 6.16
CA ARG A 302 -14.25 -4.54 6.71
C ARG A 302 -13.84 -3.06 6.59
N ALA A 303 -12.61 -2.72 6.95
CA ALA A 303 -12.13 -1.35 6.83
C ALA A 303 -12.08 -0.84 5.37
N SER A 304 -11.88 -1.74 4.40
CA SER A 304 -11.97 -1.41 2.98
C SER A 304 -13.40 -1.11 2.49
N GLU A 305 -14.42 -1.68 3.14
CA GLU A 305 -15.82 -1.34 2.85
C GLU A 305 -16.12 0.11 3.28
N ALA A 306 -15.60 0.54 4.43
CA ALA A 306 -15.73 1.92 4.87
C ALA A 306 -15.08 2.90 3.87
N ALA A 307 -13.91 2.55 3.32
CA ALA A 307 -13.29 3.34 2.25
C ALA A 307 -14.13 3.34 0.95
N GLN A 308 -14.78 2.22 0.59
CA GLN A 308 -15.73 2.18 -0.53
C GLN A 308 -16.92 3.12 -0.31
N GLN A 309 -17.44 3.19 0.91
CA GLN A 309 -18.52 4.13 1.22
C GLN A 309 -18.05 5.58 1.11
N ALA A 310 -16.82 5.90 1.53
CA ALA A 310 -16.24 7.22 1.34
C ALA A 310 -16.09 7.59 -0.15
N TYR A 311 -15.65 6.63 -0.98
CA TYR A 311 -15.62 6.80 -2.44
C TYR A 311 -17.00 7.08 -3.03
N LEU A 312 -18.02 6.30 -2.67
CA LEU A 312 -19.38 6.49 -3.21
C LEU A 312 -20.00 7.82 -2.74
N ALA A 313 -19.81 8.18 -1.48
CA ALA A 313 -20.37 9.40 -0.91
C ALA A 313 -19.85 10.67 -1.59
N ARG A 314 -18.63 10.63 -2.16
CA ARG A 314 -18.07 11.73 -2.98
C ARG A 314 -18.97 12.12 -4.16
N PHE A 315 -19.76 11.18 -4.68
CA PHE A 315 -20.66 11.36 -5.83
C PHE A 315 -22.13 11.57 -5.41
N GLY A 316 -22.44 11.55 -4.11
CA GLY A 316 -23.81 11.61 -3.59
C GLY A 316 -24.41 13.01 -3.45
N ASN A 317 -23.64 14.08 -3.67
CA ASN A 317 -24.04 15.48 -3.43
C ASN A 317 -24.57 15.78 -2.01
N ASP A 318 -24.06 15.05 -1.00
CA ASP A 318 -24.37 15.28 0.42
C ASP A 318 -23.05 15.39 1.21
N GLU A 319 -22.67 16.62 1.54
CA GLU A 319 -21.42 16.93 2.25
C GLU A 319 -21.36 16.27 3.64
N ASN A 320 -22.50 16.14 4.32
CA ASN A 320 -22.56 15.53 5.65
C ASN A 320 -22.39 14.01 5.57
N ALA A 321 -23.01 13.37 4.57
CA ALA A 321 -22.82 11.95 4.31
C ALA A 321 -21.37 11.65 3.90
N GLU A 322 -20.79 12.46 3.02
CA GLU A 322 -19.39 12.36 2.62
C GLU A 322 -18.45 12.51 3.81
N ARG A 323 -18.65 13.54 4.65
CA ARG A 323 -17.86 13.74 5.88
C ARG A 323 -17.93 12.52 6.78
N LYS A 324 -19.13 12.01 7.08
CA LYS A 324 -19.30 10.81 7.94
C LYS A 324 -18.61 9.58 7.37
N ALA A 325 -18.70 9.35 6.06
CA ALA A 325 -18.07 8.21 5.42
C ALA A 325 -16.53 8.29 5.48
N ASN A 326 -15.95 9.50 5.32
CA ASN A 326 -14.50 9.69 5.45
C ASN A 326 -14.02 9.50 6.90
N ILE A 327 -14.76 9.97 7.91
CA ILE A 327 -14.46 9.69 9.32
C ILE A 327 -14.44 8.16 9.56
N ALA A 328 -15.44 7.45 9.06
CA ALA A 328 -15.54 6.00 9.21
C ALA A 328 -14.35 5.28 8.56
N ALA A 329 -13.95 5.67 7.34
CA ALA A 329 -12.78 5.11 6.67
C ALA A 329 -11.49 5.27 7.49
N GLU A 330 -11.26 6.46 8.06
CA GLU A 330 -10.09 6.72 8.91
C GLU A 330 -10.12 5.92 10.21
N LEU A 331 -11.26 5.85 10.90
CA LEU A 331 -11.40 5.11 12.16
C LEU A 331 -11.31 3.59 11.96
N GLU A 332 -11.99 3.04 10.96
CA GLU A 332 -11.96 1.60 10.71
C GLU A 332 -10.58 1.15 10.21
N SER A 333 -9.90 1.97 9.40
CA SER A 333 -8.51 1.67 9.03
C SER A 333 -7.58 1.71 10.25
N ALA A 334 -7.77 2.65 11.19
CA ALA A 334 -7.00 2.71 12.43
C ALA A 334 -7.25 1.48 13.32
N GLN A 335 -8.51 1.08 13.51
CA GLN A 335 -8.88 -0.10 14.30
C GLN A 335 -8.30 -1.37 13.70
N ALA A 336 -8.42 -1.54 12.38
CA ALA A 336 -7.83 -2.68 11.67
C ALA A 336 -6.30 -2.69 11.83
N GLN A 337 -5.62 -1.54 11.81
CA GLN A 337 -4.18 -1.45 12.05
C GLN A 337 -3.76 -1.94 13.42
N VAL A 338 -4.41 -1.46 14.48
CA VAL A 338 -4.08 -1.86 15.85
C VAL A 338 -4.20 -3.39 15.99
N ALA A 339 -5.30 -3.97 15.52
CA ALA A 339 -5.55 -5.41 15.62
C ALA A 339 -4.61 -6.24 14.73
N ALA A 340 -4.50 -5.90 13.44
CA ALA A 340 -3.73 -6.69 12.48
C ALA A 340 -2.23 -6.67 12.79
N ILE A 341 -1.67 -5.52 13.21
CA ILE A 341 -0.25 -5.41 13.57
C ILE A 341 0.05 -6.34 14.74
N GLU A 342 -0.75 -6.31 15.81
CA GLU A 342 -0.54 -7.17 16.97
C GLU A 342 -0.61 -8.66 16.59
N TRP A 343 -1.69 -9.06 15.93
CA TRP A 343 -1.97 -10.48 15.66
C TRP A 343 -1.01 -11.08 14.64
N VAL A 344 -0.66 -10.36 13.58
CA VAL A 344 0.25 -10.86 12.54
C VAL A 344 1.67 -10.96 13.07
N LEU A 345 2.16 -9.96 13.82
CA LEU A 345 3.50 -10.02 14.41
C LEU A 345 3.61 -11.13 15.44
N ARG A 346 2.57 -11.33 16.26
CA ARG A 346 2.50 -12.45 17.19
C ARG A 346 2.50 -13.79 16.45
N ALA A 347 1.64 -13.96 15.45
CA ALA A 347 1.54 -15.21 14.69
C ALA A 347 2.86 -15.55 13.99
N THR A 348 3.46 -14.60 13.29
CA THR A 348 4.73 -14.80 12.56
C THR A 348 5.91 -15.10 13.48
N SER A 349 5.88 -14.62 14.74
CA SER A 349 6.85 -15.01 15.78
C SER A 349 6.55 -16.39 16.36
N ASP A 350 5.31 -16.64 16.78
CA ASP A 350 4.89 -17.88 17.45
C ASP A 350 5.02 -19.10 16.54
N LEU A 351 4.91 -18.93 15.21
CA LEU A 351 5.06 -20.01 14.23
C LEU A 351 6.42 -20.71 14.29
N PHE A 352 7.49 -20.05 14.77
CA PHE A 352 8.80 -20.70 14.97
C PHE A 352 8.77 -21.84 15.99
N ASN A 353 7.78 -21.86 16.89
CA ASN A 353 7.60 -22.94 17.85
C ASN A 353 7.21 -24.29 17.19
N THR A 354 6.87 -24.30 15.90
CA THR A 354 6.53 -25.53 15.14
C THR A 354 7.77 -26.27 14.63
N LEU A 355 8.84 -25.55 14.29
CA LEU A 355 10.03 -26.10 13.64
C LEU A 355 11.28 -26.04 14.52
N GLY A 356 11.24 -25.26 15.61
CA GLY A 356 12.37 -24.99 16.48
C GLY A 356 13.58 -24.45 15.71
N ALA A 357 14.78 -24.89 16.09
CA ALA A 357 16.04 -24.43 15.47
C ALA A 357 16.13 -24.71 13.96
N SER A 358 15.34 -25.63 13.38
CA SER A 358 15.33 -25.82 11.93
C SER A 358 14.55 -24.74 11.18
N GLY A 359 13.67 -24.00 11.88
CA GLY A 359 12.95 -22.86 11.32
C GLY A 359 13.86 -21.66 11.08
N THR A 360 14.95 -21.53 11.84
CA THR A 360 15.88 -20.38 11.77
C THR A 360 16.93 -20.49 10.68
N SER A 361 16.80 -21.46 9.76
CA SER A 361 17.71 -21.63 8.64
C SER A 361 17.59 -20.46 7.64
N THR A 362 18.73 -19.82 7.34
CA THR A 362 18.82 -18.76 6.31
C THR A 362 18.51 -19.25 4.91
N THR A 363 18.55 -20.56 4.65
CA THR A 363 18.11 -21.13 3.37
C THR A 363 16.59 -21.06 3.22
N LYS A 364 15.83 -21.20 4.32
CA LYS A 364 14.36 -21.19 4.31
C LYS A 364 13.77 -19.79 4.31
N GLN A 365 14.52 -18.81 4.84
CA GLN A 365 14.10 -17.40 4.93
C GLN A 365 12.72 -17.23 5.61
N LEU A 366 12.35 -18.07 6.58
CA LEU A 366 11.03 -18.01 7.22
C LEU A 366 10.85 -16.74 8.07
N ASP A 367 11.96 -16.17 8.54
CA ASP A 367 12.03 -14.91 9.27
C ASP A 367 11.60 -13.71 8.41
N ARG A 368 11.66 -13.84 7.07
CA ARG A 368 11.25 -12.76 6.14
C ARG A 368 9.80 -12.32 6.37
N HIS A 369 8.91 -13.23 6.75
CA HIS A 369 7.50 -12.92 6.96
C HIS A 369 7.33 -11.96 8.14
N TRP A 370 8.00 -12.24 9.27
CA TRP A 370 8.02 -11.34 10.42
C TRP A 370 8.74 -10.03 10.08
N ARG A 371 9.91 -10.10 9.42
CA ARG A 371 10.70 -8.91 9.07
C ARG A 371 9.89 -7.95 8.19
N ASN A 372 9.26 -8.47 7.14
CA ASN A 372 8.47 -7.69 6.21
C ASN A 372 7.22 -7.10 6.87
N ALA A 373 6.48 -7.90 7.64
CA ALA A 373 5.32 -7.40 8.39
C ALA A 373 5.73 -6.33 9.42
N ARG A 374 6.85 -6.51 10.12
CA ARG A 374 7.35 -5.55 11.12
C ARG A 374 7.81 -4.25 10.47
N THR A 375 8.48 -4.30 9.32
CA THR A 375 8.84 -3.10 8.57
C THR A 375 7.60 -2.35 8.11
N ALA A 376 6.60 -3.02 7.53
CA ALA A 376 5.36 -2.40 7.09
C ALA A 376 4.58 -1.78 8.28
N ALA A 377 4.51 -2.49 9.41
CA ALA A 377 3.88 -2.02 10.65
C ALA A 377 4.59 -0.82 11.30
N SER A 378 5.83 -0.52 10.89
CA SER A 378 6.62 0.60 11.42
C SER A 378 6.53 1.86 10.57
N HIS A 379 5.74 1.87 9.48
CA HIS A 379 5.57 3.06 8.63
C HIS A 379 5.07 4.27 9.43
N ASN A 380 4.16 4.05 10.38
CA ASN A 380 3.73 5.07 11.35
C ASN A 380 3.58 4.43 12.74
N PRO A 381 3.89 5.15 13.83
CA PRO A 381 3.73 4.59 15.17
C PRO A 381 2.27 4.27 15.50
N VAL A 382 1.98 2.98 15.74
CA VAL A 382 0.63 2.46 16.02
C VAL A 382 -0.03 3.11 17.24
N ILE A 383 0.78 3.55 18.21
CA ILE A 383 0.31 4.25 19.41
C ILE A 383 -0.52 5.50 19.10
N TYR A 384 -0.28 6.17 17.97
CA TYR A 384 -1.08 7.32 17.57
C TYR A 384 -2.45 6.90 17.04
N LYS A 385 -2.57 5.71 16.44
CA LYS A 385 -3.86 5.14 16.03
C LYS A 385 -4.70 4.76 17.25
N GLU A 386 -4.10 4.13 18.26
CA GLU A 386 -4.76 3.83 19.53
C GLU A 386 -5.33 5.10 20.18
N ARG A 387 -4.53 6.17 20.24
CA ARG A 387 -4.98 7.48 20.73
C ARG A 387 -6.15 8.04 19.92
N ILE A 388 -6.07 8.03 18.58
CA ILE A 388 -7.13 8.55 17.71
C ILE A 388 -8.45 7.80 17.94
N ILE A 389 -8.40 6.47 18.03
CA ILE A 389 -9.57 5.63 18.29
C ILE A 389 -10.17 5.97 19.66
N GLY A 390 -9.34 6.06 20.69
CA GLY A 390 -9.78 6.39 22.05
C GLY A 390 -10.42 7.78 22.14
N ASP A 391 -9.80 8.79 21.52
CA ASP A 391 -10.30 10.17 21.50
C ASP A 391 -11.64 10.29 20.78
N TRP A 392 -11.83 9.56 19.68
CA TRP A 392 -13.14 9.47 19.02
C TRP A 392 -14.21 8.87 19.95
N HIS A 393 -13.92 7.74 20.61
CA HIS A 393 -14.90 7.07 21.46
C HIS A 393 -15.25 7.84 22.74
N VAL A 394 -14.30 8.61 23.28
CA VAL A 394 -14.50 9.35 24.53
C VAL A 394 -15.03 10.76 24.27
N ASN A 395 -14.47 11.48 23.29
CA ASN A 395 -14.72 12.90 23.08
C ASN A 395 -15.46 13.21 21.77
N GLY A 396 -15.59 12.25 20.85
CA GLY A 396 -16.15 12.48 19.51
C GLY A 396 -15.23 13.30 18.59
N SER A 397 -13.94 13.39 18.93
CA SER A 397 -12.94 14.14 18.15
C SER A 397 -12.69 13.49 16.80
N GLU A 398 -12.80 14.27 15.72
CA GLU A 398 -12.53 13.75 14.37
C GLU A 398 -11.07 13.33 14.16
N PRO A 399 -10.81 12.25 13.41
CA PRO A 399 -9.46 11.84 13.08
C PRO A 399 -8.77 12.85 12.15
N PRO A 400 -7.43 12.99 12.24
CA PRO A 400 -6.66 13.83 11.31
C PRO A 400 -6.51 13.18 9.93
N TYR A 401 -6.73 13.95 8.86
CA TYR A 401 -6.74 13.47 7.46
C TYR A 401 -5.41 13.61 6.70
N VAL A 402 -4.46 14.44 7.18
CA VAL A 402 -3.13 14.64 6.56
C VAL A 402 -2.04 14.50 7.61
N TRP A 403 -1.05 13.65 7.32
CA TRP A 403 -0.02 13.27 8.27
C TRP A 403 1.33 13.86 7.82
N GLN A 404 1.85 14.82 8.59
CA GLN A 404 3.08 15.53 8.25
C GLN A 404 4.26 15.04 9.10
N ILE A 405 5.44 14.94 8.48
CA ILE A 405 6.71 14.56 9.12
C ILE A 405 7.69 15.72 8.95
N GLY A 406 8.51 16.00 9.97
CA GLY A 406 9.60 16.96 9.91
C GLY A 406 10.34 17.08 11.23
N GLY A 407 11.35 17.95 11.29
CA GLY A 407 12.11 18.25 12.49
C GLY A 407 11.25 18.94 13.56
N GLY A 408 11.12 18.31 14.73
CA GLY A 408 10.52 18.94 15.90
C GLY A 408 11.42 20.04 16.45
N ALA A 409 10.85 21.16 16.89
CA ALA A 409 11.58 22.16 17.65
C ALA A 409 12.01 21.52 18.98
N LYS A 410 13.28 21.12 19.10
CA LYS A 410 13.86 20.90 20.44
C LYS A 410 13.90 22.28 21.09
N GLN A 411 13.05 22.50 22.10
CA GLN A 411 13.29 23.60 23.03
C GLN A 411 14.65 23.29 23.67
N SER A 412 15.63 24.13 23.36
CA SER A 412 16.99 24.09 23.91
C SER A 412 16.99 24.43 25.39
#